data_AF-A0A914NBQ1-F1
#
_entry.id   AF-A0A914NBQ1-F1
#
_cell.length_a   1.000
_cell.length_b   1.000
_cell.length_c   1.000
_cell.angle_alpha   90.00
_cell.angle_beta   90.00
_cell.angle_gamma   90.00
#
_symmetry.space_group_name_H-M   'P 1'
#
loop_
_entity.id
_entity.type
_entity.pdbx_description
1 polymer ?
#
loop_
_entity_poly.entity_id
_entity_poly.type
_entity_poly.pdbx_seq_one_letter_code
_entity_poly.pdbx_strand_id
1 'polypeptide(L)'
;MEEQNKNIEVVVIGHVDSGKSTTINHLKYKLVMRGMKININFKENSGIESSAFLETINGDAALLIVDCETWHSSSQQFSYNQSSIAVAAMNNVKQLIVVCNKVVRDHPRISTP
;
A
#
# COMPACT_ATOMS: atom_id res chain seq x y z
N MET A 1 29.88 -19.19 0.13
CA MET A 1 28.57 -19.04 0.78
C MET A 1 27.68 -18.36 -0.25
N GLU A 2 26.76 -19.11 -0.87
CA GLU A 2 25.77 -18.50 -1.74
C GLU A 2 24.86 -17.64 -0.88
N GLU A 3 24.87 -16.34 -1.14
CA GLU A 3 23.91 -15.40 -0.58
C GLU A 3 22.54 -15.83 -1.11
N GLN A 4 21.80 -16.60 -0.32
CA GLN A 4 20.43 -16.95 -0.67
C GLN A 4 19.68 -15.64 -0.84
N ASN A 5 19.23 -15.35 -2.06
CA ASN A 5 18.34 -14.24 -2.35
C ASN A 5 17.13 -14.35 -1.41
N LYS A 6 17.15 -13.61 -0.30
CA LYS A 6 16.06 -13.60 0.66
C LYS A 6 14.84 -13.03 -0.06
N ASN A 7 13.88 -13.89 -0.34
CA ASN A 7 12.56 -13.45 -0.78
C ASN A 7 11.91 -12.72 0.39
N ILE A 8 11.74 -11.40 0.26
CA ILE A 8 11.04 -10.58 1.25
C ILE A 8 9.57 -10.54 0.84
N GLU A 9 8.68 -10.95 1.74
CA GLU A 9 7.24 -10.86 1.48
C GLU A 9 6.71 -9.52 1.97
N VAL A 10 6.31 -8.66 1.04
CA VAL A 10 5.70 -7.36 1.35
C VAL A 10 4.21 -7.44 1.06
N VAL A 11 3.39 -7.14 2.07
CA VAL A 11 1.93 -6.98 1.91
C VAL A 11 1.59 -5.54 1.58
N VAL A 12 0.51 -5.30 0.84
CA VAL A 12 0.09 -3.95 0.43
C VAL A 12 -1.32 -3.69 0.97
N ILE A 13 -1.46 -2.66 1.80
CA ILE A 13 -2.68 -2.33 2.54
C ILE A 13 -3.11 -0.88 2.28
N GLY A 14 -4.38 -0.56 2.54
CA GLY A 14 -4.94 0.78 2.37
C GLY A 14 -6.37 0.76 1.82
N HIS A 15 -7.08 1.89 1.97
CA HIS A 15 -8.47 2.04 1.53
C HIS A 15 -8.69 1.66 0.04
N VAL A 16 -9.91 1.27 -0.32
CA VAL A 16 -10.24 0.78 -1.69
C VAL A 16 -9.78 1.74 -2.79
N ASP A 17 -9.96 3.05 -2.58
CA ASP A 17 -9.62 4.09 -3.55
C ASP A 17 -8.19 4.66 -3.39
N SER A 18 -7.34 4.10 -2.52
CA SER A 18 -5.99 4.66 -2.34
C SER A 18 -5.02 4.39 -3.49
N GLY A 19 -5.45 3.70 -4.55
CA GLY A 19 -4.63 3.44 -5.74
C GLY A 19 -3.56 2.37 -5.54
N LYS A 20 -3.87 1.34 -4.73
CA LYS A 20 -2.94 0.24 -4.39
C LYS A 20 -2.42 -0.51 -5.60
N SER A 21 -3.32 -1.10 -6.38
CA SER A 21 -2.98 -1.91 -7.56
C SER A 21 -2.24 -1.08 -8.61
N THR A 22 -2.69 0.15 -8.87
CA THR A 22 -2.02 1.10 -9.79
C THR A 22 -0.57 1.38 -9.39
N THR A 23 -0.32 1.66 -8.11
CA THR A 23 1.03 1.97 -7.60
C THR A 23 1.96 0.76 -7.74
N ILE A 24 1.49 -0.43 -7.35
CA ILE A 24 2.29 -1.65 -7.40
C ILE A 24 2.57 -2.09 -8.84
N ASN A 25 1.57 -2.02 -9.72
CA ASN A 25 1.75 -2.38 -11.13
C ASN A 25 2.73 -1.41 -11.82
N HIS A 26 2.66 -0.12 -11.51
CA HIS A 26 3.60 0.86 -12.04
C HIS A 26 5.04 0.61 -11.54
N LEU A 27 5.22 0.22 -10.27
CA LEU A 27 6.52 -0.19 -9.74
C LEU A 27 7.05 -1.45 -10.45
N LYS A 28 6.22 -2.49 -10.56
CA LYS A 28 6.58 -3.74 -11.26
C LYS A 28 7.03 -3.46 -12.69
N TYR A 29 6.27 -2.64 -13.42
CA TYR A 29 6.62 -2.21 -14.77
C TYR A 29 7.99 -1.52 -14.84
N LYS A 30 8.26 -0.56 -13.95
CA LYS A 30 9.56 0.15 -13.90
C LYS A 30 10.74 -0.77 -13.57
N LEU A 31 10.53 -1.75 -12.70
CA LEU A 31 11.56 -2.72 -12.33
C LEU A 31 11.89 -3.64 -13.50
N VAL A 32 10.87 -4.15 -14.19
CA VAL A 32 11.04 -4.97 -15.40
C VAL A 32 11.81 -4.20 -16.48
N MET A 33 11.47 -2.92 -16.69
CA MET A 33 12.20 -2.05 -17.63
C MET A 33 13.68 -1.85 -17.28
N ARG A 34 14.06 -2.06 -16.01
CA ARG A 34 15.45 -1.99 -15.53
C ARG A 34 16.11 -3.36 -15.38
N GLY A 35 15.46 -4.44 -15.81
CA GLY A 35 15.96 -5.81 -15.63
C GLY A 35 15.97 -6.30 -14.18
N MET A 36 15.24 -5.63 -13.28
CA MET A 36 15.15 -5.98 -11.87
C MET A 36 13.86 -6.77 -11.59
N LYS A 37 13.94 -7.77 -10.72
CA LYS A 37 12.77 -8.57 -10.28
C LYS A 37 12.65 -8.49 -8.77
N ILE A 38 11.43 -8.24 -8.29
CA ILE A 38 11.08 -8.29 -6.86
C ILE A 38 9.82 -9.14 -6.71
N ASN A 39 9.79 -9.99 -5.67
CA ASN A 39 8.63 -10.79 -5.31
C ASN A 39 7.74 -10.01 -4.33
N ILE A 40 6.81 -9.20 -4.83
CA ILE A 40 5.81 -8.49 -4.01
C ILE A 40 4.47 -9.22 -4.15
N ASN A 41 3.97 -9.75 -3.02
CA ASN A 41 2.65 -10.37 -2.97
C ASN A 41 1.59 -9.30 -2.70
N PHE A 42 0.62 -9.23 -3.59
CA PHE A 42 -0.42 -8.23 -3.50
C PHE A 42 -1.66 -8.84 -2.88
N LYS A 43 -2.07 -8.30 -1.74
CA LYS A 43 -3.21 -8.81 -1.00
C LYS A 43 -4.17 -7.66 -0.75
N GLU A 44 -5.12 -7.53 -1.68
CA GLU A 44 -6.20 -6.56 -1.63
C GLU A 44 -7.41 -7.16 -0.93
N ASN A 45 -7.99 -6.42 0.01
CA ASN A 45 -9.32 -6.75 0.51
C ASN A 45 -10.25 -5.55 0.27
N SER A 46 -11.33 -5.77 -0.46
CA SER A 46 -12.36 -4.78 -0.80
C SER A 46 -13.52 -4.77 0.19
N GLY A 47 -13.57 -5.70 1.17
CA GLY A 47 -14.72 -5.91 2.04
C GLY A 47 -14.35 -6.13 3.49
N ILE A 48 -15.17 -5.56 4.38
CA ILE A 48 -15.08 -5.64 5.83
C ILE A 48 -15.47 -7.05 6.27
N GLU A 49 -14.54 -8.00 6.20
CA GLU A 49 -14.64 -9.29 6.89
C GLU A 49 -13.34 -9.45 7.67
N SER A 50 -13.38 -9.10 8.96
CA SER A 50 -12.20 -8.96 9.83
C SER A 50 -11.39 -10.26 9.97
N SER A 51 -12.03 -11.43 9.85
CA SER A 51 -11.37 -12.74 9.94
C SER A 51 -10.53 -13.06 8.69
N ALA A 52 -11.09 -12.88 7.50
CA ALA A 52 -10.34 -13.04 6.24
C ALA A 52 -9.20 -12.02 6.16
N PHE A 53 -9.41 -10.81 6.65
CA PHE A 53 -8.40 -9.76 6.68
C PHE A 53 -7.21 -10.09 7.59
N LEU A 54 -7.45 -10.74 8.74
CA LEU A 54 -6.41 -11.23 9.66
C LEU A 54 -5.52 -12.29 9.01
N GLU A 55 -6.09 -13.26 8.30
CA GLU A 55 -5.31 -14.30 7.61
C GLU A 55 -4.58 -13.78 6.36
N THR A 56 -5.13 -12.72 5.76
CA THR A 56 -4.61 -12.14 4.53
C THR A 56 -3.29 -11.40 4.78
N ILE A 57 -3.14 -10.66 5.87
CA ILE A 57 -1.93 -9.87 6.11
C ILE A 57 -0.85 -10.72 6.80
N ASN A 58 -0.14 -11.53 6.01
CA ASN A 58 1.07 -12.25 6.43
C ASN A 58 2.23 -11.85 5.51
N GLY A 59 3.32 -11.33 6.10
CA GLY A 59 4.54 -10.90 5.40
C GLY A 59 5.58 -10.26 6.34
N ASP A 60 6.79 -10.00 5.83
CA ASP A 60 7.90 -9.39 6.58
C ASP A 60 7.70 -7.88 6.80
N ALA A 61 7.05 -7.21 5.83
CA ALA A 61 6.78 -5.78 5.83
C ALA A 61 5.41 -5.46 5.23
N ALA A 62 4.83 -4.32 5.63
CA ALA A 62 3.60 -3.79 5.07
C ALA A 62 3.83 -2.45 4.38
N LEU A 63 3.21 -2.29 3.21
CA LEU A 63 3.13 -1.03 2.47
C LEU A 63 1.73 -0.44 2.63
N LEU A 64 1.58 0.61 3.42
CA LEU A 64 0.33 1.34 3.55
C LEU A 64 0.25 2.46 2.52
N ILE A 65 -0.67 2.32 1.56
CA ILE A 65 -0.92 3.33 0.55
C ILE A 65 -2.09 4.21 1.01
N VAL A 66 -1.79 5.49 1.21
CA VAL A 66 -2.72 6.51 1.70
C VAL A 66 -3.10 7.44 0.56
N ASP A 67 -4.40 7.68 0.37
CA ASP A 67 -4.89 8.70 -0.56
C ASP A 67 -4.69 10.10 0.04
N CYS A 68 -4.05 11.00 -0.71
CA CYS A 68 -3.81 12.39 -0.31
C CYS A 68 -4.58 13.42 -1.15
N GLU A 69 -5.42 13.02 -2.10
CA GLU A 69 -6.16 13.95 -2.97
C GLU A 69 -7.32 14.62 -2.21
N THR A 70 -7.92 13.91 -1.26
CA THR A 70 -8.99 14.45 -0.43
C THR A 70 -8.41 15.08 0.84
N TRP A 71 -8.39 16.41 0.91
CA TRP A 71 -8.14 17.18 2.14
C TRP A 71 -9.10 16.79 3.28
N HIS A 72 -10.25 16.22 2.92
CA HIS A 72 -11.13 15.49 3.79
C HIS A 72 -11.04 14.00 3.45
N SER A 73 -9.93 13.34 3.80
CA SER A 73 -9.95 11.87 3.90
C SER A 73 -11.16 11.55 4.78
N SER A 74 -12.20 10.96 4.20
CA SER A 74 -13.44 10.74 4.95
C SER A 74 -13.09 9.93 6.20
N SER A 75 -13.77 10.17 7.31
CA SER A 75 -13.53 9.45 8.58
C SER A 75 -13.45 7.93 8.39
N GLN A 76 -14.17 7.42 7.38
CA GLN A 76 -14.15 6.04 6.94
C GLN A 76 -12.81 5.57 6.34
N GLN A 77 -12.11 6.39 5.55
CA GLN A 77 -10.79 6.06 5.01
C GLN A 77 -9.74 5.95 6.11
N PHE A 78 -9.76 6.90 7.05
CA PHE A 78 -8.85 6.92 8.18
C PHE A 78 -9.07 5.71 9.10
N SER A 79 -10.32 5.41 9.44
CA SER A 79 -10.70 4.23 10.23
C SER A 79 -10.29 2.92 9.56
N TYR A 80 -10.46 2.81 8.24
CA TYR A 80 -10.00 1.64 7.49
C TYR A 80 -8.48 1.48 7.53
N ASN A 81 -7.72 2.56 7.33
CA ASN A 81 -6.26 2.53 7.39
C ASN A 81 -5.76 2.16 8.79
N GLN A 82 -6.39 2.69 9.85
CA GLN A 82 -6.07 2.32 11.24
C GLN A 82 -6.31 0.83 11.49
N SER A 83 -7.46 0.31 11.04
CA SER A 83 -7.80 -1.11 11.16
C SER A 83 -6.80 -1.99 10.41
N SER A 84 -6.33 -1.52 9.24
CA SER A 84 -5.32 -2.21 8.45
C SER A 84 -3.95 -2.29 9.12
N ILE A 85 -3.53 -1.21 9.77
CA ILE A 85 -2.29 -1.18 10.55
C ILE A 85 -2.40 -2.10 11.76
N ALA A 86 -3.53 -2.08 12.47
CA ALA A 86 -3.75 -2.92 13.65
C ALA A 86 -3.62 -4.41 13.30
N VAL A 87 -4.22 -4.83 12.19
CA VAL A 87 -4.12 -6.22 11.71
C VAL A 87 -2.70 -6.57 11.25
N ALA A 88 -1.98 -5.65 10.60
CA ALA A 88 -0.58 -5.88 10.26
C ALA A 88 0.28 -6.10 11.52
N ALA A 89 0.05 -5.30 12.57
CA ALA A 89 0.73 -5.46 13.85
C ALA A 89 0.39 -6.80 14.53
N MET A 90 -0.87 -7.21 14.51
CA MET A 90 -1.31 -8.51 15.07
C MET A 90 -0.66 -9.70 14.37
N ASN A 91 -0.38 -9.59 13.07
CA ASN A 91 0.33 -10.61 12.29
C ASN A 91 1.86 -10.48 12.32
N ASN A 92 2.41 -9.77 13.32
CA ASN A 92 3.85 -9.65 13.55
C ASN A 92 4.63 -9.01 12.37
N VAL A 93 3.96 -8.18 11.57
CA VAL A 93 4.64 -7.35 10.57
C VAL A 93 5.44 -6.27 11.31
N LYS A 94 6.78 -6.38 11.28
CA LYS A 94 7.67 -5.51 12.07
C LYS A 94 7.99 -4.18 11.38
N GLN A 95 7.86 -4.13 10.07
CA GLN A 95 8.20 -2.96 9.26
C GLN A 95 6.97 -2.45 8.53
N LEU A 96 6.65 -1.18 8.72
CA LEU A 96 5.58 -0.48 8.03
C LEU A 96 6.16 0.66 7.21
N ILE A 97 5.89 0.67 5.91
CA ILE A 97 6.26 1.74 4.99
C ILE A 97 4.98 2.43 4.55
N VAL A 98 4.91 3.75 4.72
CA VAL A 98 3.75 4.55 4.31
C VAL A 98 4.04 5.23 2.99
N VAL A 99 3.10 5.15 2.06
CA VAL A 99 3.16 5.75 0.73
C VAL A 99 2.00 6.71 0.57
N CYS A 100 2.32 8.00 0.50
CA CYS A 100 1.36 9.05 0.17
C CYS A 100 1.12 9.04 -1.35
N ASN A 101 -0.07 8.62 -1.76
CA ASN A 101 -0.49 8.54 -3.15
C ASN A 101 -1.48 9.66 -3.49
N LYS A 102 -1.69 9.92 -4.78
CA LYS A 102 -2.50 11.04 -5.28
C LYS A 102 -2.11 12.38 -4.66
N VAL A 103 -0.82 12.56 -4.38
CA VAL A 103 -0.28 13.84 -3.92
C VAL A 103 -0.41 14.82 -5.06
N VAL A 104 -1.47 15.64 -5.02
CA VAL A 104 -1.66 16.74 -5.95
C VAL A 104 -0.52 17.71 -5.69
N ARG A 105 0.35 17.88 -6.69
CA ARG A 105 1.23 19.05 -6.72
C ARG A 105 0.31 20.21 -7.06
N ASP A 106 0.12 21.13 -6.13
CA ASP A 106 -0.46 22.43 -6.43
C ASP A 106 0.36 23.07 -7.56
N HIS A 107 -0.03 22.84 -8.80
CA HIS A 107 0.04 23.90 -9.77
C HIS A 107 -1.17 24.75 -9.45
N PRO A 108 -0.99 26.01 -9.00
CA PRO A 108 -2.13 26.90 -8.85
C PRO A 108 -2.86 26.84 -10.18
N ARG A 109 -4.15 26.51 -10.16
CA ARG A 109 -5.00 26.70 -11.33
C ARG A 109 -4.79 28.15 -11.70
N ILE A 110 -4.08 28.42 -12.79
CA ILE A 110 -3.96 29.76 -13.33
C ILE A 110 -5.40 30.12 -13.64
N SER A 111 -6.03 30.89 -12.75
CA SER A 111 -7.28 31.56 -13.05
C SER A 111 -6.91 32.52 -14.15
N THR A 112 -7.14 32.12 -15.41
CA THR A 112 -7.13 33.06 -16.51
C THR A 112 -8.10 34.20 -16.15
N PRO A 113 -7.69 35.46 -16.35
CA PRO A 113 -8.46 36.64 -15.94
C PRO A 113 -9.86 36.68 -16.57
#